data_AF-A0A951X0D3-F1
#
_entry.id   AF-A0A951X0D3-F1
#
_cell.length_a   1.000
_cell.length_b   1.000
_cell.length_c   1.000
_cell.angle_alpha   90.00
_cell.angle_beta   90.00
_cell.angle_gamma   90.00
#
_symmetry.space_group_name_H-M   'P 1'
#
loop_
_entity.id
_entity.type
_entity.pdbx_description
1 polymer ?
#
loop_
_entity_poly.entity_id
_entity_poly.type
_entity_poly.pdbx_seq_one_letter_code
_entity_poly.pdbx_strand_id
1 'polypeptide(L)'
;MPIFGTAVIEPFQKYELHFKQDPSGDDAFIYFAGNTSPVMNGQLGVWQAGGLPPGIYTLRLRVVKADGNYAEFYVPNLSVNQGPAPTPTSDQPTETPTPTPTYTPAPQPTPALGQVTQPQLEEEAQPTPTPPAPEPGQADTGSGGVLPTATPPSGDAGQTQQQVGDGDSLTRELGEALSVERLRTQFFNGVRIAAALFIGLAALLFGKRLFVWVMRRYG
;
A
#
# COMPACT_ATOMS: atom_id res chain seq x y z
N MET A 1 11.40 4.98 28.60
CA MET A 1 11.72 6.15 29.44
C MET A 1 10.44 6.87 29.83
N PRO A 2 10.02 6.89 31.11
CA PRO A 2 8.85 7.65 31.55
C PRO A 2 9.10 9.16 31.45
N ILE A 3 8.06 9.92 31.09
CA ILE A 3 8.08 11.39 31.00
C ILE A 3 7.14 11.94 32.06
N PHE A 4 7.64 12.84 32.91
CA PHE A 4 6.89 13.50 33.96
C PHE A 4 6.71 14.98 33.67
N GLY A 5 5.57 15.55 34.07
CA GLY A 5 5.28 16.97 33.93
C GLY A 5 3.84 17.33 34.22
N THR A 6 3.42 18.49 33.70
CA THR A 6 2.06 19.03 33.84
C THR A 6 1.49 19.31 32.45
N ALA A 7 0.29 18.79 32.19
CA ALA A 7 -0.49 19.01 30.98
C ALA A 7 -1.89 19.47 31.38
N VAL A 8 -2.00 20.75 31.71
CA VAL A 8 -3.25 21.40 32.11
C VAL A 8 -3.36 22.72 31.35
N ILE A 9 -4.54 22.99 30.80
CA ILE A 9 -4.90 24.25 30.17
C ILE A 9 -6.42 24.40 30.25
N GLU A 10 -6.97 25.60 30.37
CA GLU A 10 -8.44 25.80 30.39
C GLU A 10 -8.90 26.52 29.11
N PRO A 11 -9.96 26.03 28.43
CA PRO A 11 -10.63 24.73 28.63
C PRO A 11 -9.78 23.57 28.09
N PHE A 12 -9.53 22.52 28.89
CA PHE A 12 -8.70 21.37 28.48
C PHE A 12 -9.45 20.47 27.50
N GLN A 13 -8.78 19.98 26.46
CA GLN A 13 -9.31 18.92 25.60
C GLN A 13 -8.43 17.67 25.63
N LYS A 14 -7.14 17.82 25.36
CA LYS A 14 -6.17 16.72 25.34
C LYS A 14 -4.75 17.25 25.43
N TYR A 15 -3.80 16.36 25.70
CA TYR A 15 -2.40 16.61 25.43
C TYR A 15 -1.81 15.51 24.55
N GLU A 16 -0.76 15.87 23.82
CA GLU A 16 -0.06 15.00 22.89
C GLU A 16 1.45 15.16 23.08
N LEU A 17 2.16 14.05 23.08
CA LEU A 17 3.60 13.95 23.12
C LEU A 17 4.11 13.52 21.75
N HIS A 18 5.08 14.27 21.26
CA HIS A 18 5.75 14.03 19.99
C HIS A 18 7.26 14.02 20.16
N PHE A 19 7.97 13.43 19.21
CA PHE A 19 9.42 13.55 19.09
C PHE A 19 9.82 13.83 17.64
N LYS A 20 11.01 14.41 17.45
CA LYS A 20 11.70 14.49 16.17
C LYS A 20 13.19 14.24 16.37
N GLN A 21 13.88 13.75 15.33
CA GLN A 21 15.33 13.62 15.32
C GLN A 21 15.96 14.91 14.78
N ASP A 22 17.04 15.39 15.36
CA ASP A 22 17.77 16.56 14.87
C ASP A 22 19.05 16.15 14.14
N PRO A 23 19.36 16.73 12.97
CA PRO A 23 18.55 17.73 12.25
C PRO A 23 17.37 17.11 11.49
N SER A 24 16.20 17.75 11.58
CA SER A 24 15.04 17.52 10.73
C SER A 24 14.23 18.81 10.58
N GLY A 25 13.25 18.82 9.67
CA GLY A 25 12.36 19.97 9.50
C GLY A 25 11.59 20.31 10.78
N ASP A 26 11.21 21.57 10.93
CA ASP A 26 10.53 22.06 12.15
C ASP A 26 9.19 21.35 12.43
N ASP A 27 8.51 20.89 11.37
CA ASP A 27 7.23 20.18 11.48
C ASP A 27 7.35 18.65 11.44
N ALA A 28 8.56 18.08 11.47
CA ALA A 28 8.81 16.63 11.36
C ALA A 28 8.50 15.83 12.65
N PHE A 29 7.54 16.30 13.46
CA PHE A 29 7.19 15.70 14.74
C PHE A 29 6.31 14.46 14.58
N ILE A 30 6.73 13.38 15.22
CA ILE A 30 6.04 12.08 15.24
C ILE A 30 5.31 11.92 16.58
N TYR A 31 3.99 11.70 16.53
CA TYR A 31 3.18 11.39 17.71
C TYR A 31 3.53 10.02 18.27
N PHE A 32 3.62 9.90 19.61
CA PHE A 32 3.83 8.60 20.25
C PHE A 32 2.97 8.36 21.51
N ALA A 33 2.43 9.40 22.13
CA ALA A 33 1.59 9.26 23.32
C ALA A 33 0.70 10.50 23.52
N GLY A 34 -0.38 10.36 24.26
CA GLY A 34 -1.31 11.44 24.56
C GLY A 34 -2.48 10.95 25.41
N ASN A 35 -3.24 11.87 26.01
CA ASN A 35 -4.42 11.55 26.80
C ASN A 35 -5.42 12.71 26.79
N THR A 36 -6.68 12.40 27.07
CA THR A 36 -7.81 13.34 27.23
C THR A 36 -8.11 13.65 28.69
N SER A 37 -7.31 13.13 29.62
CA SER A 37 -7.33 13.54 31.03
C SER A 37 -6.20 14.53 31.32
N PRO A 38 -6.46 15.66 31.99
CA PRO A 38 -5.41 16.58 32.41
C PRO A 38 -4.52 15.90 33.47
N VAL A 39 -3.22 16.21 33.43
CA VAL A 39 -2.23 15.65 34.36
C VAL A 39 -1.50 16.79 35.05
N MET A 40 -1.42 16.76 36.38
CA MET A 40 -0.69 17.75 37.16
C MET A 40 0.43 17.09 37.94
N ASN A 41 1.68 17.47 37.67
CA ASN A 41 2.89 16.90 38.27
C ASN A 41 2.92 15.37 38.26
N GLY A 42 2.60 14.77 37.12
CA GLY A 42 2.44 13.32 36.96
C GLY A 42 3.09 12.79 35.69
N GLN A 43 2.95 11.49 35.45
CA GLN A 43 3.46 10.87 34.24
C GLN A 43 2.57 11.23 33.05
N LEU A 44 3.17 11.83 32.02
CA LEU A 44 2.49 12.19 30.77
C LEU A 44 2.50 11.05 29.75
N GLY A 45 3.53 10.20 29.78
CA GLY A 45 3.67 9.07 28.86
C GLY A 45 4.99 8.34 29.03
N VAL A 46 5.25 7.36 28.17
CA VAL A 46 6.52 6.62 28.12
C VAL A 46 7.09 6.69 26.72
N TRP A 47 8.30 7.23 26.58
CA TRP A 47 9.04 7.26 25.33
C TRP A 47 9.86 5.99 25.15
N GLN A 48 9.65 5.28 24.04
CA GLN A 48 10.31 4.03 23.69
C GLN A 48 11.41 4.29 22.65
N ALA A 49 12.63 4.61 23.12
CA ALA A 49 13.75 4.95 22.24
C ALA A 49 14.53 3.72 21.71
N GLY A 50 14.17 2.49 22.09
CA GLY A 50 14.94 1.29 21.78
C GLY A 50 15.01 0.92 20.30
N GLY A 51 14.04 1.36 19.50
CA GLY A 51 14.02 1.17 18.03
C GLY A 51 14.47 2.40 17.25
N LEU A 52 14.86 3.48 17.92
CA LEU A 52 15.28 4.71 17.26
C LEU A 52 16.77 4.67 16.94
N PRO A 53 17.19 5.15 15.75
CA PRO A 53 18.60 5.31 15.43
C PRO A 53 19.33 6.16 16.49
N PRO A 54 20.64 5.93 16.69
CA PRO A 54 21.45 6.84 17.50
C PRO A 54 21.40 8.27 16.96
N GLY A 55 21.28 9.26 17.84
CA GLY A 55 21.19 10.66 17.43
C GLY A 55 20.69 11.60 18.52
N ILE A 56 20.49 12.86 18.14
CA ILE A 56 19.88 13.88 18.99
C ILE A 56 18.40 13.98 18.64
N TYR A 57 17.56 14.15 19.65
CA TYR A 57 16.12 14.24 19.53
C TYR A 57 15.57 15.44 20.30
N THR A 58 14.45 15.95 19.83
CA THR A 58 13.63 16.95 20.51
C THR A 58 12.26 16.35 20.81
N LEU A 59 11.84 16.42 22.08
CA LEU A 59 10.47 16.09 22.50
C LEU A 59 9.61 17.35 22.49
N ARG A 60 8.34 17.18 22.12
CA ARG A 60 7.32 18.23 22.17
C ARG A 60 6.12 17.75 22.94
N LEU A 61 5.73 18.50 23.96
CA LEU A 61 4.41 18.42 24.58
C LEU A 61 3.51 19.47 23.93
N ARG A 62 2.37 19.06 23.41
CA ARG A 62 1.30 19.95 22.93
C ARG A 62 0.08 19.75 23.80
N VAL A 63 -0.43 20.81 24.42
CA VAL A 63 -1.67 20.80 25.21
C VAL A 63 -2.72 21.56 24.43
N VAL A 64 -3.82 20.88 24.08
CA VAL A 64 -4.87 21.37 23.20
C VAL A 64 -6.08 21.76 24.02
N LYS A 65 -6.65 22.92 23.68
CA LYS A 65 -7.88 23.44 24.26
C LYS A 65 -9.11 22.96 23.50
N ALA A 66 -10.28 23.05 24.13
CA ALA A 66 -11.56 22.66 23.51
C ALA A 66 -11.92 23.48 22.26
N ASP A 67 -11.39 24.69 22.12
CA ASP A 67 -11.54 25.57 20.96
C ASP A 67 -10.58 25.25 19.80
N GLY A 68 -9.72 24.23 19.95
CA GLY A 68 -8.72 23.82 18.95
C GLY A 68 -7.39 24.59 19.02
N ASN A 69 -7.30 25.66 19.82
CA ASN A 69 -6.02 26.32 20.09
C ASN A 69 -5.14 25.45 20.99
N TYR A 70 -3.84 25.69 21.00
CA TYR A 70 -2.90 24.85 21.75
C TYR A 70 -1.73 25.65 22.32
N ALA A 71 -1.08 25.08 23.34
CA ALA A 71 0.20 25.52 23.88
C ALA A 71 1.23 24.40 23.68
N GLU A 72 2.48 24.76 23.41
CA GLU A 72 3.56 23.80 23.19
C GLU A 72 4.75 24.05 24.11
N PHE A 73 5.41 22.95 24.46
CA PHE A 73 6.66 22.97 25.22
C PHE A 73 7.64 21.98 24.59
N TYR A 74 8.91 22.39 24.51
CA TYR A 74 9.96 21.66 23.81
C TYR A 74 11.08 21.28 24.77
N VAL A 75 11.55 20.03 24.66
CA VAL A 75 12.74 19.54 25.34
C VAL A 75 13.73 19.10 24.25
N PRO A 76 14.67 19.97 23.87
CA PRO A 76 15.68 19.64 22.87
C PRO A 76 16.87 18.90 23.47
N ASN A 77 17.79 18.44 22.62
CA ASN A 77 19.09 17.87 22.99
C ASN A 77 19.03 16.52 23.75
N LEU A 78 18.02 15.69 23.49
CA LEU A 78 18.01 14.32 24.03
C LEU A 78 18.90 13.42 23.18
N SER A 79 19.97 12.89 23.77
CA SER A 79 20.84 11.92 23.11
C SER A 79 20.28 10.51 23.26
N VAL A 80 20.10 9.83 22.12
CA VAL A 80 19.85 8.39 22.04
C VAL A 80 21.15 7.75 21.58
N ASN A 81 21.75 6.92 22.43
CA ASN A 81 22.93 6.13 22.09
C ASN A 81 22.56 4.66 22.21
N GLN A 82 21.90 4.12 21.18
CA GLN A 82 21.80 2.67 21.06
C GLN A 82 23.17 2.15 20.61
N GLY A 83 23.69 1.11 21.28
CA GLY A 83 24.82 0.35 20.75
C GLY A 83 24.47 -0.24 19.38
N PRO A 84 25.46 -0.75 18.61
CA PRO A 84 25.17 -1.39 17.33
C PRO A 84 24.03 -2.41 17.51
N ALA A 85 22.97 -2.26 16.71
CA ALA A 85 21.89 -3.25 16.69
C ALA A 85 22.52 -4.63 16.47
N PRO A 86 22.07 -5.69 17.17
CA PRO A 86 22.60 -7.03 16.94
C PRO A 86 22.45 -7.33 15.45
N THR A 87 23.57 -7.65 14.79
CA THR A 87 23.53 -8.10 13.40
C THR A 87 22.62 -9.33 13.36
N PRO A 88 21.56 -9.36 12.54
CA PRO A 88 20.75 -10.56 12.41
C PRO A 88 21.69 -11.68 11.94
N THR A 89 21.90 -12.68 12.78
CA THR A 89 22.55 -13.91 12.35
C THR A 89 21.52 -14.59 11.47
N SER A 90 21.76 -14.61 10.16
CA SER A 90 20.89 -15.32 9.23
C SER A 90 21.03 -16.82 9.51
N ASP A 91 19.98 -17.45 10.01
CA ASP A 91 19.87 -18.91 10.10
C ASP A 91 19.58 -19.55 8.73
N GLN A 92 19.68 -18.79 7.63
CA GLN A 92 19.44 -19.33 6.30
C GLN A 92 20.51 -20.39 5.98
N PRO A 93 20.12 -21.63 5.67
CA PRO A 93 21.06 -22.65 5.24
C PRO A 93 21.79 -22.15 4.00
N THR A 94 23.11 -22.33 3.98
CA THR A 94 23.91 -22.11 2.77
C THR A 94 23.47 -23.15 1.74
N GLU A 95 22.75 -22.71 0.70
CA GLU A 95 22.42 -23.55 -0.46
C GLU A 95 23.71 -24.16 -1.01
N THR A 96 23.85 -25.47 -0.90
CA THR A 96 24.97 -26.20 -1.54
C THR A 96 24.67 -26.21 -3.04
N PRO A 97 25.56 -25.72 -3.92
CA PRO A 97 25.28 -25.67 -5.34
C PRO A 97 25.02 -27.08 -5.88
N THR A 98 23.83 -27.31 -6.42
CA THR A 98 23.50 -28.54 -7.16
C THR A 98 24.44 -28.64 -8.36
N PRO A 99 25.16 -29.76 -8.56
CA PRO A 99 26.09 -29.89 -9.67
C PRO A 99 25.33 -29.75 -11.01
N THR A 100 25.82 -28.85 -11.86
CA THR A 100 25.31 -28.70 -13.23
C THR A 100 25.64 -29.97 -14.01
N PRO A 101 24.66 -30.65 -14.64
CA PRO A 101 24.95 -31.82 -15.46
C PRO A 101 25.85 -31.40 -16.62
N THR A 102 27.02 -32.03 -16.73
CA THR A 102 27.89 -31.89 -17.89
C THR A 102 27.37 -32.79 -19.00
N TYR A 103 26.87 -32.20 -20.08
CA TYR A 103 26.46 -32.95 -21.25
C TYR A 103 27.69 -33.53 -21.97
N THR A 104 27.72 -34.84 -22.14
CA THR A 104 28.70 -35.52 -23.00
C THR A 104 28.39 -35.18 -24.47
N PRO A 105 29.35 -34.70 -25.27
CA PRO A 105 29.11 -34.41 -26.68
C PRO A 105 28.78 -35.71 -27.44
N ALA A 106 27.85 -35.61 -28.38
CA ALA A 106 27.48 -36.73 -29.25
C ALA A 106 28.67 -37.18 -30.11
N PRO A 107 28.79 -38.48 -30.42
CA PRO A 107 29.84 -38.98 -31.31
C PRO A 107 29.72 -38.33 -32.70
N GLN A 108 30.86 -37.92 -33.27
CA GLN A 108 30.92 -37.32 -34.60
C GLN A 108 30.58 -38.37 -35.67
N PRO A 109 29.76 -38.06 -36.69
CA PRO A 109 29.45 -39.00 -37.76
C PRO A 109 30.69 -39.34 -38.58
N THR A 110 30.95 -40.63 -38.76
CA THR A 110 31.98 -41.15 -39.67
C THR A 110 31.52 -40.95 -41.12
N PRO A 111 32.32 -40.32 -42.01
CA PRO A 111 31.96 -40.21 -43.41
C PRO A 111 31.91 -41.60 -44.07
N ALA A 112 30.75 -41.96 -44.61
CA ALA A 112 30.59 -43.15 -45.45
C ALA A 112 31.07 -42.81 -46.89
N LEU A 113 32.10 -43.53 -47.37
CA LEU A 113 32.53 -43.46 -48.76
C LEU A 113 31.45 -44.08 -49.65
N GLY A 114 30.70 -43.24 -50.37
CA GLY A 114 29.67 -43.69 -51.30
C GLY A 114 30.25 -44.42 -52.52
N GLN A 115 29.71 -45.59 -52.85
CA GLN A 115 29.90 -46.23 -54.16
C GLN A 115 28.88 -45.65 -55.14
N VAL A 116 29.34 -45.24 -56.32
CA VAL A 116 28.46 -44.80 -57.42
C VAL A 116 27.98 -46.05 -58.16
N THR A 117 26.72 -46.45 -57.97
CA THR A 117 26.03 -47.41 -58.84
C THR A 117 25.41 -46.62 -60.00
N GLN A 118 25.82 -46.94 -61.23
CA GLN A 118 25.29 -46.33 -62.44
C GLN A 118 23.90 -46.90 -62.75
N PRO A 119 22.91 -46.07 -63.13
CA PRO A 119 21.54 -46.51 -63.36
C PRO A 119 21.37 -47.28 -64.68
N GLN A 120 20.62 -48.38 -64.64
CA GLN A 120 20.09 -49.06 -65.81
C GLN A 120 18.82 -48.34 -66.29
N LEU A 121 18.75 -48.14 -67.61
CA LEU A 121 17.73 -47.38 -68.34
C LEU A 121 16.36 -48.10 -68.40
N GLU A 122 15.34 -47.25 -68.46
CA GLU A 122 14.01 -47.42 -69.08
C GLU A 122 13.00 -48.39 -68.41
N GLU A 123 11.94 -47.83 -67.82
CA GLU A 123 10.57 -48.04 -68.36
C GLU A 123 9.56 -47.00 -67.79
N GLU A 124 9.04 -46.20 -68.72
CA GLU A 124 7.69 -45.61 -68.89
C GLU A 124 6.82 -45.06 -67.73
N ALA A 125 6.42 -43.79 -67.96
CA ALA A 125 5.07 -43.21 -67.83
C ALA A 125 4.52 -42.74 -66.45
N GLN A 126 4.60 -41.41 -66.21
CA GLN A 126 3.52 -40.38 -66.04
C GLN A 126 2.17 -40.76 -65.35
N PRO A 127 1.36 -39.83 -64.75
CA PRO A 127 1.54 -38.44 -64.27
C PRO A 127 1.20 -38.21 -62.78
N THR A 128 1.67 -37.06 -62.27
CA THR A 128 1.18 -36.38 -61.05
C THR A 128 -0.29 -35.93 -61.17
N PRO A 129 -1.08 -36.07 -60.09
CA PRO A 129 -2.15 -35.11 -59.82
C PRO A 129 -1.87 -34.24 -58.58
N THR A 130 -2.00 -32.94 -58.81
CA THR A 130 -2.01 -31.81 -57.87
C THR A 130 -3.16 -31.91 -56.86
N PRO A 131 -2.94 -31.75 -55.55
CA PRO A 131 -4.04 -31.58 -54.60
C PRO A 131 -4.58 -30.12 -54.58
N PRO A 132 -5.91 -29.92 -54.65
CA PRO A 132 -6.56 -28.60 -54.64
C PRO A 132 -6.87 -28.08 -53.23
N ALA A 133 -7.05 -26.75 -53.15
CA ALA A 133 -7.55 -26.02 -51.98
C ALA A 133 -9.07 -26.21 -51.80
N PRO A 134 -9.60 -26.28 -50.56
CA PRO A 134 -11.05 -26.23 -50.32
C PRO A 134 -11.51 -24.90 -49.71
N GLU A 135 -12.57 -24.36 -50.30
CA GLU A 135 -13.51 -23.38 -49.73
C GLU A 135 -14.94 -24.03 -49.74
N PRO A 136 -15.99 -23.37 -49.20
CA PRO A 136 -16.66 -23.67 -47.94
C PRO A 136 -18.00 -24.43 -48.09
N GLY A 137 -18.56 -24.96 -46.99
CA GLY A 137 -19.92 -25.51 -46.97
C GLY A 137 -20.45 -25.89 -45.57
N GLN A 138 -21.49 -25.16 -45.14
CA GLN A 138 -22.50 -25.44 -44.09
C GLN A 138 -23.18 -26.80 -44.27
N ALA A 139 -23.88 -27.45 -43.34
CA ALA A 139 -24.41 -27.24 -41.98
C ALA A 139 -24.43 -28.68 -41.33
N ASP A 140 -24.85 -29.02 -40.12
CA ASP A 140 -25.88 -28.54 -39.20
C ASP A 140 -25.73 -29.32 -37.87
N THR A 141 -26.30 -28.76 -36.81
CA THR A 141 -26.76 -29.35 -35.53
C THR A 141 -25.81 -30.16 -34.65
N GLY A 142 -25.43 -29.57 -33.51
CA GLY A 142 -25.11 -30.34 -32.31
C GLY A 142 -24.24 -29.64 -31.26
N SER A 143 -24.88 -28.81 -30.43
CA SER A 143 -24.60 -28.63 -28.98
C SER A 143 -23.21 -28.20 -28.49
N GLY A 144 -23.17 -27.13 -27.68
CA GLY A 144 -22.14 -26.93 -26.66
C GLY A 144 -21.45 -25.57 -26.69
N GLY A 145 -22.15 -24.53 -26.22
CA GLY A 145 -21.55 -23.22 -25.98
C GLY A 145 -20.51 -23.24 -24.85
N VAL A 146 -19.34 -22.70 -25.18
CA VAL A 146 -18.43 -21.85 -24.39
C VAL A 146 -18.52 -21.86 -22.84
N LEU A 147 -17.37 -22.24 -22.26
CA LEU A 147 -16.72 -21.84 -20.98
C LEU A 147 -17.49 -20.89 -20.05
N PRO A 148 -17.47 -21.09 -18.71
CA PRO A 148 -16.24 -20.80 -17.94
C PRO A 148 -15.91 -21.77 -16.78
N THR A 149 -14.60 -21.86 -16.52
CA THR A 149 -13.90 -21.78 -15.22
C THR A 149 -14.71 -21.79 -13.92
N ALA A 150 -14.17 -22.55 -12.97
CA ALA A 150 -14.70 -22.99 -11.68
C ALA A 150 -14.93 -21.92 -10.59
N THR A 151 -15.69 -22.36 -9.55
CA THR A 151 -15.58 -22.01 -8.10
C THR A 151 -16.65 -21.02 -7.56
N PRO A 152 -17.19 -21.16 -6.32
CA PRO A 152 -17.82 -22.29 -5.61
C PRO A 152 -19.29 -21.91 -5.16
N PRO A 153 -20.03 -22.71 -4.35
CA PRO A 153 -21.50 -22.63 -4.28
C PRO A 153 -22.05 -21.66 -3.22
N SER A 154 -23.20 -21.04 -3.54
CA SER A 154 -24.13 -20.45 -2.58
C SER A 154 -25.00 -21.55 -1.97
N GLY A 155 -24.94 -21.68 -0.64
CA GLY A 155 -25.92 -22.42 0.16
C GLY A 155 -26.47 -21.51 1.24
N ASP A 156 -27.77 -21.21 1.16
CA ASP A 156 -28.53 -20.49 2.18
C ASP A 156 -29.03 -21.45 3.27
N ALA A 157 -29.27 -20.85 4.45
CA ALA A 157 -30.06 -21.32 5.59
C ALA A 157 -29.51 -22.44 6.49
N GLY A 158 -29.06 -22.02 7.68
CA GLY A 158 -28.92 -22.87 8.85
C GLY A 158 -28.44 -22.08 10.07
N GLN A 159 -29.37 -21.67 10.93
CA GLN A 159 -29.06 -21.11 12.25
C GLN A 159 -28.33 -22.17 13.10
N THR A 160 -27.15 -21.87 13.65
CA THR A 160 -26.82 -22.21 15.06
C THR A 160 -25.54 -21.54 15.54
N GLN A 161 -25.65 -20.98 16.75
CA GLN A 161 -24.64 -20.62 17.74
C GLN A 161 -23.27 -21.31 17.62
N GLN A 162 -22.16 -20.56 17.51
CA GLN A 162 -20.98 -20.71 18.40
C GLN A 162 -19.89 -19.67 18.07
N GLN A 163 -19.40 -19.04 19.13
CA GLN A 163 -18.20 -18.23 19.25
C GLN A 163 -16.94 -18.93 18.69
N VAL A 164 -16.11 -18.22 17.88
CA VAL A 164 -14.63 -18.28 17.80
C VAL A 164 -14.12 -17.36 16.65
N GLY A 165 -13.24 -16.38 16.97
CA GLY A 165 -12.21 -15.87 16.03
C GLY A 165 -12.26 -14.39 15.63
N ASP A 166 -11.84 -13.48 16.51
CA ASP A 166 -11.70 -12.02 16.26
C ASP A 166 -10.67 -11.60 15.18
N GLY A 167 -10.10 -12.53 14.42
CA GLY A 167 -9.06 -12.26 13.43
C GLY A 167 -9.54 -12.11 11.97
N ASP A 168 -10.73 -12.64 11.65
CA ASP A 168 -11.22 -12.74 10.27
C ASP A 168 -12.29 -11.67 9.90
N SER A 169 -12.81 -10.97 10.92
CA SER A 169 -13.74 -9.84 10.76
C SER A 169 -13.01 -8.54 10.44
N LEU A 170 -11.89 -8.25 11.11
CA LEU A 170 -11.07 -7.07 10.86
C LEU A 170 -10.51 -7.05 9.44
N THR A 171 -10.04 -8.19 8.93
CA THR A 171 -9.53 -8.31 7.56
C THR A 171 -10.62 -8.14 6.51
N ARG A 172 -11.85 -8.66 6.75
CA ARG A 172 -12.99 -8.38 5.87
C ARG A 172 -13.44 -6.93 5.95
N GLU A 173 -13.50 -6.34 7.14
CA GLU A 173 -13.91 -4.95 7.36
C GLU A 173 -12.90 -3.97 6.75
N LEU A 174 -11.59 -4.24 6.87
CA LEU A 174 -10.52 -3.50 6.19
C LEU A 174 -10.60 -3.66 4.67
N GLY A 175 -10.89 -4.87 4.18
CA GLY A 175 -11.13 -5.12 2.76
C GLY A 175 -12.36 -4.38 2.21
N GLU A 176 -13.40 -4.23 3.03
CA GLU A 176 -14.63 -3.50 2.69
C GLU A 176 -14.43 -1.97 2.76
N ALA A 177 -13.67 -1.49 3.75
CA ALA A 177 -13.30 -0.09 3.93
C ALA A 177 -12.35 0.43 2.85
N LEU A 178 -11.49 -0.45 2.32
CA LEU A 178 -10.57 -0.16 1.21
C LEU A 178 -11.14 -0.49 -0.17
N SER A 179 -12.43 -0.84 -0.26
CA SER A 179 -13.06 -1.12 -1.55
C SER A 179 -12.99 0.12 -2.46
N VAL A 180 -12.48 -0.09 -3.67
CA VAL A 180 -12.25 0.96 -4.68
C VAL A 180 -13.54 1.74 -4.98
N GLU A 181 -14.70 1.10 -4.83
CA GLU A 181 -16.02 1.71 -5.01
C GLU A 181 -16.37 2.70 -3.87
N ARG A 182 -16.14 2.34 -2.59
CA ARG A 182 -16.35 3.27 -1.47
C ARG A 182 -15.34 4.41 -1.47
N LEU A 183 -14.08 4.15 -1.84
CA LEU A 183 -13.05 5.18 -1.95
C LEU A 183 -13.44 6.23 -3.00
N ARG A 184 -13.98 5.78 -4.14
CA ARG A 184 -14.47 6.67 -5.20
C ARG A 184 -15.63 7.54 -4.69
N THR A 185 -16.63 6.96 -4.03
CA THR A 185 -17.78 7.73 -3.51
C THR A 185 -17.37 8.74 -2.43
N GLN A 186 -16.51 8.35 -1.49
CA GLN A 186 -16.06 9.23 -0.41
C GLN A 186 -15.17 10.38 -0.91
N PHE A 187 -14.30 10.12 -1.90
CA PHE A 187 -13.46 11.15 -2.52
C PHE A 187 -14.31 12.28 -3.15
N PHE A 188 -15.31 11.94 -3.95
CA PHE A 188 -16.13 12.97 -4.62
C PHE A 188 -17.04 13.74 -3.66
N ASN A 189 -17.51 13.12 -2.58
CA ASN A 189 -18.24 13.82 -1.52
C ASN A 189 -17.34 14.82 -0.76
N GLY A 190 -16.10 14.42 -0.45
CA GLY A 190 -15.10 15.32 0.13
C GLY A 190 -14.79 16.52 -0.77
N VAL A 191 -14.60 16.29 -2.08
CA VAL A 191 -14.33 17.36 -3.06
C VAL A 191 -15.49 18.36 -3.14
N ARG A 192 -16.75 17.89 -3.07
CA ARG A 192 -17.93 18.77 -3.09
C ARG A 192 -18.02 19.68 -1.87
N ILE A 193 -17.73 19.16 -0.68
CA ILE A 193 -17.71 19.95 0.56
C ILE A 193 -16.58 20.99 0.52
N ALA A 194 -15.39 20.59 0.07
CA ALA A 194 -14.25 21.49 -0.09
C ALA A 194 -14.54 22.62 -1.09
N ALA A 195 -15.18 22.31 -2.23
CA ALA A 195 -15.58 23.30 -3.22
C ALA A 195 -16.61 24.29 -2.64
N ALA A 196 -17.59 23.83 -1.87
CA ALA A 196 -18.58 24.69 -1.24
C ALA A 196 -17.96 25.66 -0.23
N LEU A 197 -17.00 25.19 0.58
CA LEU A 197 -16.27 26.04 1.54
C LEU A 197 -15.41 27.08 0.82
N PHE A 198 -14.73 26.70 -0.26
CA PHE A 198 -13.89 27.62 -1.03
C PHE A 198 -14.72 28.71 -1.72
N ILE A 199 -15.87 28.34 -2.31
CA ILE A 199 -16.80 29.29 -2.91
C ILE A 199 -17.38 30.24 -1.85
N GLY A 200 -17.76 29.72 -0.69
CA GLY A 200 -18.25 30.54 0.43
C GLY A 200 -17.21 31.55 0.92
N LEU A 201 -15.96 31.11 1.09
CA LEU A 201 -14.85 31.99 1.49
C LEU A 201 -14.56 33.06 0.42
N ALA A 202 -14.54 32.68 -0.86
CA ALA A 202 -14.34 33.60 -1.96
C ALA A 202 -15.45 34.66 -2.01
N ALA A 203 -16.72 34.27 -1.86
CA ALA A 203 -17.85 35.20 -1.82
C ALA A 203 -17.73 36.21 -0.66
N LEU A 204 -17.28 35.77 0.51
CA LEU A 204 -17.09 36.63 1.68
C LEU A 204 -15.96 37.65 1.47
N LEU A 205 -14.84 37.21 0.88
CA LEU A 205 -13.72 38.10 0.55
C LEU A 205 -14.08 39.11 -0.54
N PHE A 206 -14.78 38.68 -1.60
CA PHE A 206 -15.27 39.57 -2.65
C PHE A 206 -16.32 40.56 -2.12
N GLY A 207 -17.26 40.11 -1.30
CA GLY A 207 -18.26 40.97 -0.67
C GLY A 207 -17.62 42.04 0.22
N LYS A 208 -16.65 41.65 1.05
CA LYS A 208 -15.89 42.58 1.91
C LYS A 208 -15.08 43.59 1.09
N ARG A 209 -14.42 43.15 0.00
CA ARG A 209 -13.67 44.02 -0.91
C ARG A 209 -14.58 45.02 -1.63
N LEU A 210 -15.73 44.56 -2.10
CA LEU A 210 -16.71 45.41 -2.80
C LEU A 210 -17.33 46.44 -1.85
N PHE A 211 -17.70 46.04 -0.63
CA PHE A 211 -18.24 46.95 0.38
C PHE A 211 -17.26 48.08 0.75
N VAL A 212 -15.98 47.74 0.99
CA VAL A 212 -14.93 48.73 1.25
C VAL A 212 -14.72 49.66 0.06
N TRP A 213 -14.78 49.14 -1.16
CA TRP A 213 -14.64 49.95 -2.38
C TRP A 213 -15.81 50.93 -2.57
N VAL A 214 -17.05 50.47 -2.34
CA VAL A 214 -18.26 51.31 -2.43
C VAL A 214 -18.22 52.42 -1.38
N MET A 215 -17.90 52.12 -0.11
CA MET A 215 -17.79 53.15 0.92
C MET A 215 -16.71 54.19 0.61
N ARG A 216 -15.60 53.79 -0.03
CA ARG A 216 -14.53 54.72 -0.42
C ARG A 216 -14.90 55.62 -1.60
N ARG A 217 -15.88 55.22 -2.42
CA ARG A 217 -16.27 55.95 -3.63
C ARG A 217 -17.47 56.87 -3.43
N TYR A 218 -18.31 56.59 -2.44
CA TYR A 218 -19.58 57.29 -2.20
C TYR A 218 -19.72 57.90 -0.79
N GLY A 219 -18.67 57.87 0.03
CA GLY A 219 -18.57 58.58 1.31
C GLY A 219 -17.46 59.62 1.27
#